data_AF-A0A962Z127-F1
#
_entry.id   AF-A0A962Z127-F1
#
_cell.length_a   1.000
_cell.length_b   1.000
_cell.length_c   1.000
_cell.angle_alpha   90.00
_cell.angle_beta   90.00
_cell.angle_gamma   90.00
#
_symmetry.space_group_name_H-M   'P 1'
#
loop_
_entity.id
_entity.type
_entity.pdbx_description
1 polymer ?
#
loop_
_entity_poly.entity_id
_entity_poly.type
_entity_poly.pdbx_seq_one_letter_code
_entity_poly.pdbx_strand_id
1 'polypeptide(L)'
;DRGFVLHSQEKAWETTIAITEQIGITTSRDILQSIATGEGPLKCLIALGYAGWSAGQLEAELKANAWLNGPADLYSLFDLPAERRWDAAARLLGVDLNLLSGEAGHA
;
A
#
# COMPACT_ATOMS: atom_id res chain seq x y z
N ASP A 1 13.92 11.77 -6.64
CA ASP A 1 12.86 10.75 -6.59
C ASP A 1 13.40 9.37 -6.30
N ARG A 2 12.93 8.75 -5.22
CA ARG A 2 13.25 7.35 -4.89
C ARG A 2 12.06 6.49 -5.34
N GLY A 3 12.33 5.47 -6.15
CA GLY A 3 11.36 4.44 -6.50
C GLY A 3 11.33 3.36 -5.41
N PHE A 4 10.14 2.89 -5.09
CA PHE A 4 9.92 1.81 -4.14
C PHE A 4 9.26 0.65 -4.88
N VAL A 5 9.78 -0.55 -4.68
CA VAL A 5 9.17 -1.77 -5.20
C VAL A 5 8.60 -2.53 -4.02
N LEU A 6 7.28 -2.55 -3.92
CA LEU A 6 6.56 -3.41 -3.00
C LEU A 6 6.47 -4.79 -3.65
N HIS A 7 6.82 -5.85 -2.94
CA HIS A 7 6.83 -7.20 -3.49
C HIS A 7 6.49 -8.25 -2.45
N SER A 8 6.14 -9.44 -2.93
CA SER A 8 6.02 -10.63 -2.10
C SER A 8 7.41 -11.18 -1.72
N GLN A 9 7.54 -11.70 -0.49
CA GLN A 9 8.83 -12.09 0.10
C GLN A 9 9.33 -13.51 -0.27
N GLU A 10 9.19 -13.94 -1.52
CA GLU A 10 9.75 -15.26 -1.91
C GLU A 10 11.27 -15.26 -1.98
N LYS A 11 11.87 -14.09 -2.25
CA LYS A 11 13.31 -13.91 -2.48
C LYS A 11 13.80 -12.66 -1.73
N ALA A 12 15.00 -12.77 -1.17
CA ALA A 12 15.67 -11.63 -0.55
C ALA A 12 16.39 -10.78 -1.61
N TRP A 13 16.31 -9.47 -1.47
CA TRP A 13 17.01 -8.47 -2.28
C TRP A 13 17.95 -7.63 -1.41
N GLU A 14 18.94 -6.98 -2.01
CA GLU A 14 20.01 -6.29 -1.28
C GLU A 14 19.51 -5.26 -0.26
N THR A 15 18.45 -4.51 -0.59
CA THR A 15 17.90 -3.46 0.28
C THR A 15 16.41 -3.67 0.50
N THR A 16 16.06 -4.77 1.16
CA THR A 16 14.67 -5.11 1.51
C THR A 16 14.34 -4.71 2.95
N ILE A 17 13.23 -4.00 3.13
CA ILE A 17 12.58 -3.78 4.43
C ILE A 17 11.35 -4.69 4.48
N ALA A 18 11.35 -5.66 5.39
CA ALA A 18 10.19 -6.50 5.64
C ALA A 18 9.09 -5.70 6.35
N ILE A 19 7.89 -5.63 5.76
CA ILE A 19 6.69 -5.09 6.43
C ILE A 19 6.00 -6.21 7.21
N THR A 20 5.81 -7.35 6.56
CA THR A 20 5.22 -8.57 7.12
C THR A 20 6.01 -9.78 6.64
N GLU A 21 5.73 -10.99 7.13
CA GLU A 21 6.37 -12.22 6.61
C GLU A 21 6.13 -12.46 5.11
N GLN A 22 5.09 -11.83 4.55
CA GLN A 22 4.68 -12.02 3.15
C GLN A 22 5.02 -10.82 2.26
N ILE A 23 5.20 -9.61 2.82
CA ILE A 23 5.37 -8.36 2.07
C ILE A 23 6.69 -7.67 2.43
N GLY A 24 7.46 -7.31 1.40
CA GLY A 24 8.69 -6.52 1.52
C GLY A 24 8.65 -5.27 0.64
N ILE A 25 9.36 -4.23 1.07
CA ILE A 25 9.68 -3.06 0.24
C ILE A 25 11.16 -3.09 -0.08
N THR A 26 11.47 -2.97 -1.36
CA THR A 26 12.85 -2.90 -1.85
C THR A 26 13.08 -1.60 -2.61
N THR A 27 14.23 -0.96 -2.34
CA THR A 27 14.67 0.27 -3.05
C THR A 27 15.91 0.05 -3.92
N SER A 28 16.44 -1.17 -3.98
CA SER A 28 17.62 -1.50 -4.77
C SER A 28 17.29 -1.71 -6.24
N ARG A 29 18.32 -1.65 -7.11
CA ARG A 29 18.17 -1.78 -8.56
C ARG A 29 18.13 -3.23 -9.04
N ASP A 30 18.62 -4.16 -8.23
CA ASP A 30 18.64 -5.61 -8.49
C ASP A 30 17.24 -6.17 -8.73
N ILE A 31 16.23 -5.76 -7.95
CA ILE A 31 14.84 -6.17 -8.14
C ILE A 31 14.27 -5.65 -9.46
N LEU A 32 14.58 -4.41 -9.84
CA LEU A 32 14.14 -3.82 -11.11
C LEU A 32 14.76 -4.54 -12.30
N GLN A 33 16.06 -4.87 -12.21
CA GLN A 33 16.75 -5.64 -13.23
C GLN A 33 16.17 -7.05 -13.36
N SER A 34 15.87 -7.70 -12.23
CA SER A 34 15.26 -9.04 -12.21
C SER A 34 13.85 -9.04 -12.79
N ILE A 35 13.06 -8.00 -12.52
CA ILE A 35 11.75 -7.80 -13.17
C ILE A 35 11.92 -7.66 -14.68
N ALA A 36 12.93 -6.90 -15.14
CA ALA A 36 13.20 -6.72 -16.56
C ALA A 36 13.65 -8.01 -17.28
N THR A 37 14.30 -8.94 -16.57
CA THR A 37 14.70 -10.26 -17.10
C THR A 37 13.65 -11.35 -16.91
N GLY A 38 12.50 -11.04 -16.29
CA GLY A 38 11.46 -12.02 -15.99
C GLY A 38 11.75 -12.93 -14.78
N GLU A 39 12.79 -12.63 -14.00
CA GLU A 39 13.18 -13.32 -12.77
C GLU A 39 12.77 -12.53 -11.51
N GLY A 40 11.80 -11.63 -11.65
CA GLY A 40 11.23 -10.83 -10.58
C GLY A 40 10.42 -11.67 -9.58
N PRO A 41 9.97 -11.04 -8.48
CA PRO A 41 9.05 -11.68 -7.52
C PRO A 41 7.71 -12.03 -8.18
N LEU A 42 6.98 -12.98 -7.59
CA LEU A 42 5.68 -13.41 -8.14
C LEU A 42 4.68 -12.26 -8.22
N LYS A 43 4.72 -11.37 -7.22
CA LYS A 43 3.88 -10.17 -7.16
C LYS A 43 4.75 -8.97 -6.87
N CYS A 44 4.60 -7.92 -7.67
CA CYS A 44 5.23 -6.63 -7.41
C CYS A 44 4.33 -5.45 -7.77
N LEU A 45 4.59 -4.34 -7.10
CA LEU A 45 4.03 -3.03 -7.37
C LEU A 45 5.16 -2.00 -7.29
N ILE A 46 5.33 -1.26 -8.37
CA ILE A 46 6.34 -0.20 -8.46
C ILE A 46 5.64 1.13 -8.20
N ALA A 47 6.12 1.84 -7.18
CA ALA A 47 5.63 3.17 -6.81
C ALA A 47 6.77 4.19 -6.88
N LEU A 48 6.45 5.41 -7.32
CA LEU A 48 7.38 6.54 -7.34
C LEU A 48 6.95 7.54 -6.28
N GLY A 49 7.84 7.80 -5.32
CA GLY A 49 7.53 8.62 -4.15
C GLY A 49 6.83 7.84 -3.03
N TYR A 50 6.59 8.54 -1.92
CA TYR A 50 5.92 8.00 -0.74
C TYR A 50 5.09 9.09 -0.08
N ALA A 51 3.98 8.70 0.54
CA ALA A 51 3.29 9.56 1.49
C ALA A 51 4.02 9.45 2.84
N GLY A 52 4.39 10.59 3.41
CA GLY A 52 5.05 10.66 4.71
C GLY A 52 4.30 11.62 5.61
N TRP A 53 4.21 11.26 6.88
CA TRP A 53 3.59 12.10 7.91
C TRP A 53 4.67 12.66 8.83
N SER A 54 4.46 13.89 9.27
CA SER A 54 5.23 14.45 10.38
C SER A 54 4.84 13.77 11.69
N ALA A 55 5.68 13.88 12.71
CA ALA A 55 5.40 13.29 14.03
C ALA A 55 4.05 13.78 14.58
N GLY A 56 3.16 12.86 14.94
CA GLY A 56 1.83 13.16 15.48
C GLY A 56 0.78 13.58 14.45
N GLN A 57 1.14 13.75 13.17
CA GLN A 57 0.22 14.19 12.13
C GLN A 57 -0.80 13.10 11.79
N LEU A 58 -0.35 11.86 11.62
CA LEU A 58 -1.22 10.74 11.28
C LEU A 58 -2.28 10.52 12.38
N GLU A 59 -1.86 10.58 13.64
CA GLU A 59 -2.74 10.42 14.80
C GLU A 59 -3.76 11.57 14.90
N ALA A 60 -3.35 12.80 14.56
CA ALA A 60 -4.26 13.94 14.52
C ALA A 60 -5.30 13.79 13.40
N GLU A 61 -4.89 13.35 12.21
CA GLU A 61 -5.80 13.16 11.07
C GLU A 61 -6.74 11.98 11.30
N LEU A 62 -6.27 10.89 11.92
CA LEU A 62 -7.13 9.77 12.35
C LEU A 62 -8.18 10.23 13.37
N LYS A 63 -7.81 11.05 14.36
CA LYS A 63 -8.76 11.62 15.34
C LYS A 63 -9.77 12.56 14.70
N ALA A 64 -9.39 13.26 13.63
CA ALA A 64 -10.26 14.13 12.86
C ALA A 64 -11.19 13.37 11.90
N ASN A 65 -11.19 12.03 11.91
CA ASN A 65 -11.90 11.18 10.96
C ASN A 65 -11.55 11.47 9.49
N ALA A 66 -10.35 12.02 9.23
CA ALA A 66 -9.88 12.28 7.87
C ALA A 66 -9.40 11.00 7.18
N TRP A 67 -9.07 9.96 7.94
CA TRP A 67 -8.66 8.64 7.43
C TRP A 67 -9.44 7.51 8.09
N LEU A 68 -9.81 6.53 7.27
CA LEU A 68 -10.30 5.23 7.73
C LEU A 68 -9.14 4.23 7.69
N ASN A 69 -8.94 3.48 8.77
CA ASN A 69 -7.91 2.44 8.86
C ASN A 69 -8.55 1.06 8.99
N GLY A 70 -7.98 0.07 8.32
CA GLY A 70 -8.53 -1.28 8.22
C GLY A 70 -7.48 -2.34 7.94
N PRO A 71 -7.88 -3.63 7.94
CA PRO A 71 -7.00 -4.72 7.57
C PRO A 71 -6.61 -4.59 6.09
N ALA A 72 -5.34 -4.87 5.81
CA ALA A 72 -4.83 -4.99 4.44
C ALA A 72 -4.73 -6.46 4.05
N ASP A 73 -5.14 -6.80 2.83
CA ASP A 73 -5.01 -8.13 2.26
C ASP A 73 -4.14 -8.11 0.99
N LEU A 74 -3.47 -9.23 0.72
CA LEU A 74 -2.59 -9.35 -0.46
C LEU A 74 -3.35 -9.26 -1.77
N TYR A 75 -4.61 -9.72 -1.80
CA TYR A 75 -5.41 -9.75 -3.00
C TYR A 75 -5.77 -8.34 -3.46
N SER A 76 -6.27 -7.48 -2.56
CA SER A 76 -6.52 -6.08 -2.92
C SER A 76 -5.25 -5.31 -3.24
N LEU A 77 -4.11 -5.67 -2.64
CA LEU A 77 -2.84 -4.98 -2.82
C LEU A 77 -2.18 -5.27 -4.18
N PHE A 78 -2.19 -6.54 -4.62
CA PHE A 78 -1.44 -6.99 -5.80
C PHE A 78 -2.32 -7.43 -6.96
N ASP A 79 -3.46 -8.07 -6.71
CA ASP A 79 -4.25 -8.74 -7.75
C ASP A 79 -5.36 -7.85 -8.32
N LEU A 80 -5.86 -6.90 -7.53
CA LEU A 80 -6.91 -5.99 -7.99
C LEU A 80 -6.34 -4.81 -8.82
N PRO A 81 -7.01 -4.44 -9.93
CA PRO A 81 -6.77 -3.18 -10.62
C PRO A 81 -6.95 -2.00 -9.67
N ALA A 82 -6.15 -0.95 -9.82
CA ALA A 82 -6.13 0.21 -8.92
C ALA A 82 -7.52 0.80 -8.65
N GLU A 83 -8.35 0.91 -9.69
CA GLU A 83 -9.73 1.41 -9.63
C GLU A 83 -10.63 0.62 -8.67
N ARG A 84 -10.40 -0.68 -8.53
CA ARG A 84 -11.20 -1.58 -7.68
C ARG A 84 -10.68 -1.72 -6.26
N ARG A 85 -9.46 -1.26 -5.99
CA ARG A 85 -8.83 -1.41 -4.66
C ARG A 85 -9.55 -0.62 -3.59
N TRP A 86 -10.05 0.56 -3.96
CA TRP A 86 -10.80 1.41 -3.04
C TRP A 86 -12.09 0.72 -2.55
N ASP A 87 -12.89 0.19 -3.47
CA ASP A 87 -14.11 -0.55 -3.13
C ASP A 87 -13.82 -1.81 -2.31
N ALA A 88 -12.76 -2.55 -2.66
CA ALA A 88 -12.36 -3.75 -1.94
C ALA A 88 -11.92 -3.43 -0.50
N ALA A 89 -11.12 -2.38 -0.31
CA ALA A 89 -10.68 -1.93 1.01
C ALA A 89 -11.86 -1.50 1.89
N ALA A 90 -12.83 -0.78 1.33
CA ALA A 90 -14.02 -0.39 2.08
C ALA A 90 -14.90 -1.59 2.47
N ARG A 91 -15.04 -2.57 1.57
CA ARG A 91 -15.74 -3.83 1.89
C ARG A 91 -15.05 -4.62 2.99
N LEU A 92 -13.71 -4.65 3.03
CA LEU A 92 -12.95 -5.28 4.11
C LEU A 92 -13.18 -4.59 5.46
N LEU A 93 -13.41 -3.29 5.44
CA LEU A 93 -13.80 -2.51 6.61
C LEU A 93 -15.26 -2.73 7.04
N GLY A 94 -16.07 -3.41 6.21
CA GLY A 94 -17.52 -3.50 6.41
C GLY A 94 -18.23 -2.15 6.22
N VAL A 95 -17.58 -1.20 5.55
CA VAL A 95 -18.11 0.15 5.33
C VAL A 95 -18.62 0.25 3.90
N ASP A 96 -19.87 0.70 3.75
CA ASP A 96 -20.40 1.07 2.45
C ASP A 96 -19.95 2.50 2.11
N LEU A 97 -19.11 2.63 1.08
CA LEU A 97 -18.60 3.92 0.61
C LEU A 97 -19.72 4.88 0.20
N ASN A 98 -20.90 4.36 -0.18
CA ASN A 98 -22.05 5.19 -0.52
C ASN A 98 -22.61 5.93 0.71
N LEU A 99 -22.30 5.44 1.92
CA LEU A 99 -22.68 6.09 3.19
C LEU A 99 -21.65 7.13 3.67
N LEU A 100 -20.46 7.18 3.04
CA LEU A 100 -19.39 8.14 3.35
C LEU A 100 -19.49 9.42 2.50
N SER A 101 -20.68 9.74 1.96
CA SER A 101 -20.93 10.95 1.19
C SER A 101 -20.33 12.19 1.89
N GLY A 102 -19.52 12.95 1.15
CA GLY A 102 -18.58 13.95 1.65
C GLY A 102 -19.17 15.21 2.30
N GLU A 103 -20.00 15.04 3.32
CA GLU A 103 -20.14 16.06 4.36
C GLU A 103 -19.10 15.78 5.44
N ALA A 104 -17.99 16.49 5.35
CA ALA A 104 -17.25 16.88 6.55
C ALA A 104 -18.19 17.78 7.37
N GLY A 105 -19.10 17.15 8.12
CA GLY A 105 -20.02 17.81 9.03
C GLY A 105 -19.23 18.41 10.19
N HIS A 106 -18.85 19.68 10.04
CA HIS A 106 -18.56 20.53 11.19
C HIS A 106 -19.88 20.80 11.92
N ALA A 107 -19.94 20.45 13.21
CA ALA A 107 -20.82 21.08 14.18
C ALA A 107 -19.94 21.77 15.23
#